data_AF-A0A2E8CWH8-F1
#
_entry.id   AF-A0A2E8CWH8-F1
#
_cell.length_a   1.000
_cell.length_b   1.000
_cell.length_c   1.000
_cell.angle_alpha   90.00
_cell.angle_beta   90.00
_cell.angle_gamma   90.00
#
_symmetry.space_group_name_H-M   'P 1'
#
loop_
_entity.id
_entity.type
_entity.pdbx_description
1 polymer ?
#
loop_
_entity_poly.entity_id
_entity_poly.type
_entity_poly.pdbx_seq_one_letter_code
_entity_poly.pdbx_strand_id
1 'polypeptide(L)'
;MTNTTLPQLEITCSRQFPEWLAEQRVSLAFTTYQTGKLFMVGLKPDGRLSIFERTFNRCMGLYDNGQTLWMSTLYQLWRLENVVEQGQIVNDRYDRLFVPQD
;
A
#
# COMPACT_ATOMS: atom_id res chain seq x y z
N MET A 1 -5.55 -30.62 21.61
CA MET A 1 -5.99 -29.85 20.43
C MET A 1 -4.96 -28.74 20.23
N THR A 2 -4.13 -28.81 19.19
CA THR A 2 -3.11 -27.79 18.93
C THR A 2 -3.77 -26.60 18.24
N ASN A 3 -3.85 -25.46 18.96
CA ASN A 3 -4.26 -24.19 18.37
C ASN A 3 -3.18 -23.75 17.37
N THR A 4 -3.37 -24.07 16.10
CA THR A 4 -2.57 -23.52 15.02
C THR A 4 -3.06 -22.09 14.80
N THR A 5 -2.49 -21.12 15.51
CA THR A 5 -2.69 -19.70 15.21
C THR A 5 -2.26 -19.49 13.76
N LEU A 6 -3.19 -19.09 12.90
CA LEU A 6 -2.86 -18.68 11.52
C LEU A 6 -1.72 -17.66 11.59
N PRO A 7 -0.74 -17.68 10.67
CA PRO A 7 0.35 -16.72 10.72
C PRO A 7 -0.23 -15.31 10.63
N GLN A 8 -0.10 -14.59 11.74
CA GLN A 8 -0.25 -13.15 11.79
C GLN A 8 0.76 -12.58 10.79
N LEU A 9 0.32 -11.69 9.90
CA LEU A 9 1.18 -11.04 8.92
C LEU A 9 2.45 -10.51 9.61
N GLU A 10 3.58 -11.13 9.33
CA GLU A 10 4.89 -10.73 9.84
C GLU A 10 5.61 -9.94 8.76
N ILE A 11 6.07 -8.75 9.11
CA ILE A 11 6.78 -7.86 8.19
C ILE A 11 8.14 -7.53 8.77
N THR A 12 9.17 -7.96 8.06
CA THR A 12 10.56 -7.60 8.31
C THR A 12 11.06 -6.71 7.18
N CYS A 13 11.89 -5.72 7.49
CA CYS A 13 12.55 -4.89 6.50
C CYS A 13 14.03 -4.70 6.86
N SER A 14 14.86 -4.37 5.88
CA SER A 14 16.24 -4.00 6.12
C SER A 14 16.31 -2.79 7.07
N ARG A 15 17.27 -2.80 8.00
CA ARG A 15 17.38 -1.78 9.06
C ARG A 15 17.32 -0.33 8.56
N GLN A 16 17.90 -0.05 7.40
CA GLN A 16 18.01 1.30 6.81
C GLN A 16 16.92 1.61 5.77
N PHE A 17 15.95 0.72 5.60
CA PHE A 17 14.92 0.88 4.60
C PHE A 17 13.99 2.09 4.86
N PRO A 18 13.54 2.37 6.10
CA PRO A 18 12.74 3.56 6.37
C PRO A 18 13.49 4.86 6.06
N GLU A 19 14.77 4.95 6.43
CA GLU A 19 15.62 6.11 6.14
C GLU A 19 15.81 6.28 4.63
N TRP A 20 16.02 5.19 3.90
CA TRP A 20 16.11 5.23 2.45
C TRP A 20 14.82 5.74 1.79
N LEU A 21 13.63 5.31 2.25
CA LEU A 21 12.35 5.84 1.76
C LEU A 21 12.24 7.35 2.00
N ALA A 22 12.69 7.83 3.16
CA ALA A 22 12.67 9.26 3.51
C ALA A 22 13.61 10.07 2.62
N GLU A 23 14.84 9.58 2.40
CA GLU A 23 15.84 10.21 1.55
C GLU A 23 15.39 10.29 0.09
N GLN A 24 14.80 9.21 -0.43
CA GLN A 24 14.31 9.16 -1.81
C GLN A 24 12.95 9.87 -1.99
N ARG A 25 12.26 10.20 -0.90
CA ARG A 25 10.90 10.79 -0.89
C ARG A 25 9.90 9.93 -1.67
N VAL A 26 9.95 8.62 -1.44
CA VAL A 26 9.09 7.65 -2.12
C VAL A 26 8.24 6.85 -1.14
N SER A 27 7.07 6.44 -1.63
CA SER A 27 6.26 5.38 -1.05
C SER A 27 6.14 4.25 -2.07
N LEU A 28 5.92 3.02 -1.62
CA LEU A 28 5.79 1.85 -2.47
C LEU A 28 4.36 1.34 -2.49
N ALA A 29 3.90 0.93 -3.67
CA ALA A 29 2.72 0.09 -3.84
C ALA A 29 3.12 -1.15 -4.63
N PHE A 30 2.80 -2.34 -4.12
CA PHE A 30 3.10 -3.60 -4.80
C PHE A 30 2.06 -4.65 -4.47
N THR A 31 1.99 -5.69 -5.31
CA THR A 31 1.03 -6.77 -5.13
C THR A 31 1.71 -8.11 -4.93
N THR A 32 1.03 -9.01 -4.23
CA THR A 32 1.39 -10.42 -4.17
C THR A 32 0.44 -11.21 -5.06
N TYR A 33 0.97 -11.75 -6.17
CA TYR A 33 0.13 -12.38 -7.19
C TYR A 33 -0.74 -13.51 -6.64
N GLN A 34 -0.14 -14.45 -5.88
CA GLN A 34 -0.83 -15.66 -5.41
C GLN A 34 -1.77 -15.39 -4.24
N THR A 35 -1.38 -14.52 -3.31
CA THR A 35 -2.18 -14.21 -2.10
C THR A 35 -3.13 -13.03 -2.29
N GLY A 36 -3.06 -12.33 -3.43
CA GLY A 36 -3.99 -11.26 -3.78
C GLY A 36 -3.92 -10.06 -2.85
N LYS A 37 -2.75 -9.75 -2.28
CA LYS A 37 -2.58 -8.57 -1.42
C LYS A 37 -2.08 -7.41 -2.25
N LEU A 38 -2.67 -6.23 -2.05
CA LEU A 38 -2.07 -4.95 -2.36
C LEU A 38 -1.45 -4.40 -1.08
N PHE A 39 -0.14 -4.19 -1.08
CA PHE A 39 0.59 -3.51 -0.03
C PHE A 39 0.87 -2.08 -0.43
N MET A 40 0.68 -1.16 0.52
CA MET A 40 1.10 0.24 0.41
C MET A 40 2.02 0.55 1.59
N VAL A 41 3.24 0.96 1.30
CA VAL A 41 4.30 1.21 2.29
C VAL A 41 4.75 2.66 2.15
N GLY A 42 4.64 3.39 3.24
CA GLY A 42 5.18 4.73 3.37
C GLY A 42 5.78 4.92 4.75
N LEU A 43 5.86 6.17 5.19
CA LEU A 43 6.39 6.54 6.50
C LEU A 43 5.33 7.22 7.35
N LYS A 44 5.47 7.06 8.66
CA LYS A 44 4.78 7.89 9.66
C LYS A 44 5.61 9.15 9.91
N PRO A 45 5.02 10.20 10.53
CA PRO A 45 5.77 11.41 10.92
C PRO A 45 6.99 11.14 11.81
N ASP A 46 7.01 10.03 12.54
CA ASP A 46 8.13 9.61 13.39
C ASP A 46 9.21 8.80 12.65
N GLY A 47 9.12 8.68 11.33
CA GLY A 47 10.08 7.96 10.49
C GLY A 47 9.92 6.45 10.47
N ARG A 48 8.98 5.86 11.24
CA ARG A 48 8.70 4.42 11.18
C ARG A 48 7.86 4.08 9.96
N LEU A 49 7.95 2.82 9.50
CA LEU A 49 7.10 2.35 8.41
C LEU A 49 5.61 2.48 8.75
N SER A 50 4.85 2.99 7.78
CA SER A 50 3.40 2.88 7.72
C SER A 50 3.06 1.84 6.65
N ILE A 51 2.35 0.79 7.02
CA ILE A 51 2.02 -0.31 6.11
C ILE A 51 0.52 -0.54 6.11
N PHE A 52 -0.06 -0.54 4.92
CA PHE A 52 -1.44 -0.92 4.68
C PHE A 52 -1.48 -2.13 3.76
N GLU A 53 -2.42 -3.04 4.05
CA GLU A 53 -2.77 -4.11 3.12
C GLU A 53 -4.26 -4.10 2.78
N ARG A 54 -4.58 -4.50 1.56
CA ARG A 54 -5.93 -4.83 1.10
C ARG A 54 -5.90 -6.15 0.35
N THR A 55 -6.96 -6.94 0.49
CA THR A 55 -7.06 -8.26 -0.13
C THR A 55 -8.04 -8.20 -1.30
N PHE A 56 -7.64 -8.76 -2.44
CA PHE A 56 -8.40 -8.83 -3.67
C PHE A 56 -8.34 -10.24 -4.26
N ASN A 57 -9.29 -10.57 -5.15
CA ASN A 57 -9.34 -11.85 -5.84
C ASN A 57 -8.28 -11.94 -6.95
N ARG A 58 -7.05 -12.21 -6.54
CA ARG A 58 -5.81 -12.22 -7.34
C ARG A 58 -5.48 -10.85 -7.92
N CYS A 59 -4.25 -10.38 -7.71
CA CYS A 59 -3.76 -9.15 -8.32
C CYS A 59 -2.91 -9.53 -9.55
N MET A 60 -3.29 -9.04 -10.74
CA MET A 60 -2.66 -9.45 -12.01
C MET A 60 -1.83 -8.35 -12.67
N GLY A 61 -1.95 -7.11 -12.20
CA GLY A 61 -1.24 -5.96 -12.70
C GLY A 61 -1.48 -4.74 -11.82
N LEU A 62 -0.50 -3.87 -11.74
CA LEU A 62 -0.55 -2.62 -10.99
C LEU A 62 0.09 -1.52 -11.85
N TYR A 63 -0.58 -0.38 -11.94
CA TYR A 63 -0.08 0.81 -12.63
C TYR A 63 -0.45 2.05 -11.82
N ASP A 64 0.49 2.98 -11.68
CA ASP A 64 0.31 4.24 -10.96
C ASP A 64 0.85 5.41 -11.80
N ASN A 65 0.16 6.54 -11.75
CA ASN A 65 0.65 7.82 -12.29
C ASN A 65 0.74 8.93 -11.22
N GLY A 66 0.59 8.59 -9.94
CA GLY A 66 0.62 9.49 -8.80
C GLY A 66 -0.75 10.07 -8.42
N GLN A 67 -1.73 10.05 -9.32
CA GLN A 67 -3.11 10.48 -9.08
C GLN A 67 -4.07 9.29 -9.12
N THR A 68 -3.90 8.40 -10.09
CA THR A 68 -4.73 7.22 -10.29
C THR A 68 -3.88 5.96 -10.17
N LEU A 69 -4.31 5.06 -9.29
CA LEU A 69 -3.78 3.72 -9.15
C LEU A 69 -4.76 2.73 -9.79
N TRP A 70 -4.32 2.10 -10.87
CA TRP A 70 -5.04 1.03 -11.55
C TRP A 70 -4.53 -0.32 -11.10
N MET A 71 -5.46 -1.23 -10.80
CA MET A 71 -5.12 -2.60 -10.45
C MET A 71 -6.06 -3.57 -11.15
N SER A 72 -5.49 -4.54 -11.87
CA SER A 72 -6.27 -5.63 -12.44
C SER A 72 -6.40 -6.79 -11.46
N THR A 73 -7.59 -7.38 -11.44
CA THR A 73 -7.88 -8.62 -10.72
C THR A 73 -8.38 -9.69 -11.67
N LEU A 74 -8.75 -10.87 -11.14
CA LEU A 74 -9.26 -11.95 -11.98
C LEU A 74 -10.52 -11.58 -12.77
N TYR A 75 -11.37 -10.70 -12.23
CA TYR A 75 -12.70 -10.42 -12.78
C TYR A 75 -12.97 -8.94 -13.09
N GLN A 76 -12.14 -8.02 -12.59
CA GLN A 76 -12.40 -6.58 -12.66
C GLN A 76 -11.13 -5.75 -12.65
N LEU A 77 -11.21 -4.54 -13.21
CA LEU A 77 -10.24 -3.48 -13.05
C LEU A 77 -10.70 -2.57 -11.92
N TRP A 78 -9.81 -2.30 -10.97
CA TRP A 78 -10.03 -1.31 -9.93
C TRP A 78 -9.36 0.00 -10.35
N ARG A 79 -10.13 1.07 -10.35
CA ARG A 79 -9.63 2.44 -10.40
C ARG A 79 -9.65 3.00 -8.98
N LEU A 80 -8.48 3.36 -8.47
CA LEU A 80 -8.35 4.00 -7.17
C LEU A 80 -7.82 5.43 -7.42
N GLU A 81 -8.57 6.44 -7.01
CA GLU A 81 -8.16 7.84 -7.18
C GLU A 81 -7.63 8.40 -5.88
N ASN A 82 -6.53 9.15 -5.96
CA ASN A 82 -6.05 9.97 -4.86
C ASN A 82 -7.03 11.13 -4.62
N VAL A 83 -7.62 11.18 -3.43
CA VAL A 83 -8.55 12.26 -3.06
C VAL A 83 -7.90 13.37 -2.22
N VAL A 84 -6.59 13.30 -2.04
CA VAL A 84 -5.82 14.30 -1.29
C VAL A 84 -5.33 15.37 -2.25
N GLU A 85 -5.71 16.62 -1.98
CA GLU A 85 -5.23 17.76 -2.77
C GLU A 85 -3.73 17.97 -2.59
N GLN A 86 -3.10 18.60 -3.58
CA GLN A 86 -1.66 18.87 -3.51
C GLN A 86 -1.32 19.74 -2.29
N GLY A 87 -0.44 19.22 -1.42
CA GLY A 87 -0.02 19.90 -0.19
C GLY A 87 -0.94 19.67 1.00
N GLN A 88 -2.09 19.00 0.82
CA GLN A 88 -2.94 18.57 1.92
C GLN A 88 -2.35 17.31 2.58
N ILE A 89 -2.53 17.21 3.89
CA ILE A 89 -2.20 16.02 4.67
C ILE A 89 -3.48 15.51 5.35
N VAL A 90 -3.79 14.24 5.16
CA VAL A 90 -4.94 13.57 5.78
C VAL A 90 -4.52 12.97 7.13
N ASN A 91 -5.35 13.16 8.15
CA ASN A 91 -5.15 12.66 9.51
C ASN A 91 -3.78 13.05 10.10
N ASP A 92 -3.23 14.19 9.70
CA ASP A 92 -1.89 14.68 10.05
C ASP A 92 -0.75 13.67 9.74
N ARG A 93 -0.98 12.76 8.77
CA ARG A 93 -0.08 11.61 8.53
C ARG A 93 0.16 11.26 7.07
N TYR A 94 -0.82 11.41 6.19
CA TYR A 94 -0.77 10.85 4.84
C TYR A 94 -0.94 11.94 3.78
N ASP A 95 -0.03 11.96 2.81
CA ASP A 95 -0.03 12.88 1.67
C ASP A 95 -0.85 12.35 0.47
N ARG A 96 -1.23 11.07 0.50
CA ARG A 96 -2.12 10.44 -0.49
C ARG A 96 -3.11 9.49 0.16
N LEU A 97 -4.31 9.44 -0.39
CA LEU A 97 -5.39 8.55 0.00
C LEU A 97 -6.11 8.07 -1.24
N PHE A 98 -5.90 6.81 -1.59
CA PHE A 98 -6.49 6.19 -2.77
C PHE A 98 -7.83 5.53 -2.40
N VAL A 99 -8.91 5.96 -3.06
CA VAL A 99 -10.26 5.42 -2.84
C VAL A 99 -10.83 4.81 -4.12
N PRO A 100 -11.61 3.72 -4.04
CA PRO A 100 -12.31 3.17 -5.21
C PRO A 100 -13.22 4.20 -5.87
N GLN A 101 -13.21 4.22 -7.19
CA GLN A 101 -14.13 4.99 -8.03
C GLN A 101 -14.80 4.06 -9.04
N ASP A 102 -16.08 4.32 -9.28
CA ASP A 102 -16.89 3.63 -10.31
C ASP A 102 -16.47 4.01 -11.74
#